data_AF-A0A7C1M5H6-F1
#
_entry.id   AF-A0A7C1M5H6-F1
#
_cell.length_a   1.000
_cell.length_b   1.000
_cell.length_c   1.000
_cell.angle_alpha   90.00
_cell.angle_beta   90.00
_cell.angle_gamma   90.00
#
_symmetry.space_group_name_H-M   'P 1'
#
loop_
_entity.id
_entity.type
_entity.pdbx_description
1 polymer ?
#
loop_
_entity_poly.entity_id
_entity_poly.type
_entity_poly.pdbx_seq_one_letter_code
_entity_poly.pdbx_strand_id
1 'polypeptide(L)'
;MNNQKDFIDPSAEVKNLVLALGADIVGIADPYKLAEVSGKKNPFSVMESTKSVITFGICMPKEIMECVPESKYQIMLTNHFGKLRRIAKKIGSWLEEKGYNSYPCHDQDNIEHKKAAQLAGLGRVGSHTLLITPQYGPRVHLNSVLTDYPLNFDRFLEEELCDQCDECIAKCPPGALKKGFEVDRRKCLIYRGSELKRSYCGLCMKICWDHLGCP
;
A
#
# COMPACT_ATOMS: atom_id res chain seq x y z
N MET A 1 -22.26 24.71 -33.00
CA MET A 1 -22.74 23.85 -31.89
C MET A 1 -21.52 23.36 -31.14
N ASN A 2 -21.33 23.86 -29.93
CA ASN A 2 -20.13 23.65 -29.12
C ASN A 2 -19.99 22.16 -28.76
N ASN A 3 -19.02 21.49 -29.39
CA ASN A 3 -18.51 20.20 -28.90
C ASN A 3 -17.52 20.48 -27.76
N GLN A 4 -18.05 20.86 -26.61
CA GLN A 4 -17.33 20.81 -25.36
C GLN A 4 -17.31 19.33 -24.96
N LYS A 5 -16.36 18.55 -25.51
CA LYS A 5 -16.04 17.24 -24.95
C LYS A 5 -15.67 17.52 -23.50
N ASP A 6 -16.49 17.07 -22.56
CA ASP A 6 -16.18 17.15 -21.13
C ASP A 6 -14.75 16.64 -20.94
N PHE A 7 -13.83 17.54 -20.61
CA PHE A 7 -12.44 17.19 -20.35
C PHE A 7 -12.43 16.48 -19.01
N ILE A 8 -12.57 15.15 -19.05
CA ILE A 8 -12.47 14.32 -17.86
C ILE A 8 -11.00 14.37 -17.42
N ASP A 9 -10.74 14.82 -16.19
CA ASP A 9 -9.41 14.76 -15.59
C ASP A 9 -8.93 13.30 -15.61
N PRO A 10 -7.84 12.97 -16.32
CA PRO A 10 -7.35 11.59 -16.44
C PRO A 10 -7.02 10.97 -15.08
N SER A 11 -6.67 11.80 -14.10
CA SER A 11 -6.39 11.42 -12.72
C SER A 11 -7.67 10.97 -12.01
N ALA A 12 -8.79 11.66 -12.23
CA ALA A 12 -10.09 11.24 -11.74
C ALA A 12 -10.58 9.99 -12.47
N GLU A 13 -10.37 9.90 -13.78
CA GLU A 13 -10.76 8.75 -14.61
C GLU A 13 -10.11 7.45 -14.10
N VAL A 14 -8.78 7.45 -13.91
CA VAL A 14 -8.06 6.26 -13.44
C VAL A 14 -8.44 5.90 -12.01
N LYS A 15 -8.66 6.86 -11.11
CA LYS A 15 -9.13 6.58 -9.74
C LYS A 15 -10.50 5.92 -9.73
N ASN A 16 -11.44 6.43 -10.52
CA ASN A 16 -12.78 5.85 -10.65
C ASN A 16 -12.71 4.42 -11.19
N LEU A 17 -11.86 4.16 -12.19
CA LEU A 17 -11.60 2.81 -12.67
C LEU A 17 -11.08 1.91 -11.54
N VAL A 18 -10.03 2.32 -10.82
CA VAL A 18 -9.40 1.51 -9.77
C VAL A 18 -10.38 1.14 -8.66
N LEU A 19 -11.23 2.08 -8.26
CA LEU A 19 -12.32 1.84 -7.31
C LEU A 19 -13.37 0.88 -7.88
N ALA A 20 -13.79 1.06 -9.13
CA ALA A 20 -14.72 0.16 -9.81
C ALA A 20 -14.16 -1.27 -9.99
N LEU A 21 -12.84 -1.42 -10.06
CA LEU A 21 -12.15 -2.72 -10.06
C LEU A 21 -12.08 -3.39 -8.68
N GLY A 22 -12.52 -2.68 -7.64
CA GLY A 22 -12.70 -3.20 -6.29
C GLY A 22 -11.53 -2.91 -5.33
N ALA A 23 -10.73 -1.88 -5.59
CA ALA A 23 -9.87 -1.30 -4.56
C ALA A 23 -10.70 -0.47 -3.57
N ASP A 24 -10.29 -0.44 -2.30
CA ASP A 24 -10.95 0.35 -1.26
C ASP A 24 -10.37 1.77 -1.17
N ILE A 25 -9.10 1.93 -1.53
CA ILE A 25 -8.42 3.23 -1.62
C ILE A 25 -7.54 3.30 -2.87
N VAL A 26 -7.38 4.49 -3.42
CA VAL A 26 -6.49 4.79 -4.54
C VAL A 26 -5.95 6.21 -4.44
N GLY A 27 -4.68 6.37 -4.79
CA GLY A 27 -4.02 7.66 -4.88
C GLY A 27 -2.93 7.61 -5.94
N ILE A 28 -2.42 8.79 -6.30
CA ILE A 28 -1.39 8.96 -7.33
C ILE A 28 -0.22 9.69 -6.70
N ALA A 29 0.94 9.04 -6.65
CA ALA A 29 2.16 9.60 -6.07
C ALA A 29 3.10 10.15 -7.14
N ASP A 30 3.83 11.17 -6.74
CA ASP A 30 4.97 11.74 -7.47
C ASP A 30 6.14 10.74 -7.50
N PRO A 31 6.57 10.25 -8.67
CA PRO A 31 7.67 9.28 -8.77
C PRO A 31 9.02 9.87 -8.36
N TYR A 32 9.24 11.18 -8.53
CA TYR A 32 10.51 11.82 -8.19
C TYR A 32 10.68 11.93 -6.68
N LYS A 33 9.64 12.36 -5.97
CA LYS A 33 9.62 12.34 -4.50
C LYS A 33 9.76 10.92 -3.96
N LEU A 34 9.09 9.93 -4.60
CA LEU A 34 9.22 8.53 -4.20
C LEU A 34 10.66 8.03 -4.34
N ALA A 35 11.35 8.37 -5.43
CA ALA A 35 12.74 8.00 -5.66
C ALA A 35 13.68 8.60 -4.58
N GLU A 36 13.48 9.88 -4.25
CA GLU A 36 14.25 10.58 -3.21
C GLU A 36 14.15 9.88 -1.86
N VAL A 37 12.94 9.54 -1.42
CA VAL A 37 12.72 8.95 -0.08
C VAL A 37 13.01 7.45 -0.02
N SER A 38 13.07 6.75 -1.16
CA SER A 38 13.17 5.27 -1.19
C SER A 38 14.59 4.75 -1.44
N GLY A 39 15.54 5.63 -1.73
CA GLY A 39 16.94 5.26 -1.97
C GLY A 39 17.06 4.24 -3.10
N LYS A 40 17.58 3.04 -2.80
CA LYS A 40 17.75 1.98 -3.82
C LYS A 40 16.43 1.44 -4.38
N LYS A 41 15.31 1.55 -3.65
CA LYS A 41 13.98 1.07 -4.07
C LYS A 41 13.22 2.13 -4.86
N ASN A 42 13.78 2.48 -6.00
CA ASN A 42 13.36 3.59 -6.84
C ASN A 42 12.42 3.12 -7.96
N PRO A 43 11.25 3.77 -8.21
CA PRO A 43 10.38 3.44 -9.35
C PRO A 43 11.10 3.46 -10.70
N PHE A 44 12.06 4.37 -10.93
CA PHE A 44 12.81 4.43 -12.20
C PHE A 44 13.75 3.24 -12.42
N SER A 45 14.07 2.47 -11.38
CA SER A 45 14.83 1.21 -11.52
C SER A 45 13.98 0.05 -12.04
N VAL A 46 12.64 0.16 -11.92
CA VAL A 46 11.68 -0.83 -12.39
C VAL A 46 11.18 -0.44 -13.79
N MET A 47 10.83 0.84 -13.98
CA MET A 47 10.42 1.38 -15.27
C MET A 47 10.95 2.80 -15.43
N GLU A 48 11.96 2.99 -16.27
CA GLU A 48 12.67 4.26 -16.45
C GLU A 48 11.75 5.41 -16.91
N SER A 49 10.74 5.10 -17.72
CA SER A 49 9.79 6.07 -18.27
C SER A 49 8.69 6.54 -17.30
N THR A 50 8.73 6.13 -16.03
CA THR A 50 7.68 6.44 -15.04
C THR A 50 7.43 7.94 -14.91
N LYS A 51 6.19 8.39 -15.16
CA LYS A 51 5.73 9.76 -14.87
C LYS A 51 4.74 9.83 -13.72
N SER A 52 4.08 8.72 -13.41
CA SER A 52 3.09 8.63 -12.33
C SER A 52 3.15 7.27 -11.64
N VAL A 53 2.88 7.24 -10.33
CA VAL A 53 2.74 6.01 -9.54
C VAL A 53 1.31 5.91 -9.04
N ILE A 54 0.50 5.03 -9.64
CA ILE A 54 -0.86 4.76 -9.17
C ILE A 54 -0.73 3.75 -8.03
N THR A 55 -1.10 4.13 -6.82
CA THR A 55 -1.03 3.27 -5.63
C THR A 55 -2.42 3.05 -5.07
N PHE A 56 -2.72 1.82 -4.68
CA PHE A 56 -4.07 1.46 -4.24
C PHE A 56 -4.02 0.35 -3.21
N GLY A 57 -5.11 0.21 -2.47
CA GLY A 57 -5.18 -0.72 -1.35
C GLY A 57 -6.50 -1.46 -1.27
N ILE A 58 -6.43 -2.64 -0.65
CA ILE A 58 -7.60 -3.44 -0.28
C ILE A 58 -7.57 -3.65 1.23
N CYS A 59 -8.68 -3.33 1.86
CA CYS A 59 -8.85 -3.39 3.29
C CYS A 59 -9.21 -4.80 3.76
N MET A 60 -8.48 -5.31 4.76
CA MET A 60 -8.78 -6.58 5.40
C MET A 60 -10.14 -6.52 6.11
N PRO A 61 -11.00 -7.55 6.00
CA PRO A 61 -12.20 -7.68 6.81
C PRO A 61 -11.87 -7.77 8.31
N LYS A 62 -12.76 -7.24 9.15
CA LYS A 62 -12.53 -7.13 10.61
C LYS A 62 -12.47 -8.51 11.26
N GLU A 63 -13.36 -9.41 10.87
CA GLU A 63 -13.40 -10.79 11.38
C GLU A 63 -12.12 -11.55 11.08
N ILE A 64 -11.42 -11.18 10.01
CA ILE A 64 -10.12 -11.76 9.66
C ILE A 64 -8.99 -11.16 10.52
N MET A 65 -9.11 -9.90 10.94
CA MET A 65 -8.18 -9.28 11.88
C MET A 65 -8.19 -9.98 13.24
N GLU A 66 -9.34 -10.48 13.69
CA GLU A 66 -9.45 -11.29 14.92
C GLU A 66 -8.71 -12.63 14.83
N CYS A 67 -8.52 -13.17 13.62
CA CYS A 67 -7.83 -14.42 13.39
C CYS A 67 -6.33 -14.24 13.11
N VAL A 68 -5.73 -13.09 13.38
CA VAL A 68 -4.28 -12.89 13.18
C VAL A 68 -3.49 -13.63 14.28
N PRO A 69 -2.50 -14.49 13.98
CA PRO A 69 -1.90 -14.85 12.68
C PRO A 69 -2.35 -16.24 12.16
N GLU A 70 -3.52 -16.72 12.52
CA GLU A 70 -4.05 -18.06 12.23
C GLU A 70 -4.27 -18.35 10.72
N SER A 71 -4.63 -19.60 10.41
CA SER A 71 -4.80 -20.09 9.03
C SER A 71 -5.82 -19.29 8.20
N LYS A 72 -6.93 -18.84 8.81
CA LYS A 72 -7.93 -18.00 8.13
C LYS A 72 -7.33 -16.68 7.64
N TYR A 73 -6.46 -16.06 8.44
CA TYR A 73 -5.73 -14.86 8.05
C TYR A 73 -4.78 -15.13 6.87
N GLN A 74 -4.08 -16.28 6.86
CA GLN A 74 -3.20 -16.65 5.75
C GLN A 74 -3.94 -16.85 4.42
N ILE A 75 -5.10 -17.50 4.46
CA ILE A 75 -5.95 -17.72 3.29
C ILE A 75 -6.42 -16.37 2.74
N MET A 76 -6.89 -15.48 3.62
CA MET A 76 -7.37 -14.17 3.19
C MET A 76 -6.25 -13.29 2.63
N LEU A 77 -5.06 -13.32 3.24
CA LEU A 77 -3.86 -12.65 2.71
C LEU A 77 -3.58 -13.08 1.27
N THR A 78 -3.59 -14.39 1.01
CA THR A 78 -3.35 -14.95 -0.33
C THR A 78 -4.39 -14.42 -1.33
N ASN A 79 -5.66 -14.37 -0.92
CA ASN A 79 -6.74 -13.83 -1.74
C ASN A 79 -6.57 -12.32 -2.02
N HIS A 80 -6.16 -11.54 -1.01
CA HIS A 80 -5.89 -10.11 -1.13
C HIS A 80 -4.77 -9.83 -2.12
N PHE A 81 -3.62 -10.48 -1.98
CA PHE A 81 -2.51 -10.32 -2.93
C PHE A 81 -2.92 -10.76 -4.35
N GLY A 82 -3.72 -11.82 -4.47
CA GLY A 82 -4.33 -12.21 -5.75
C GLY A 82 -5.23 -11.12 -6.35
N LYS A 83 -6.08 -10.49 -5.54
CA LYS A 83 -6.97 -9.41 -6.00
C LYS A 83 -6.19 -8.16 -6.38
N LEU A 84 -5.20 -7.75 -5.58
CA LEU A 84 -4.31 -6.63 -5.89
C LEU A 84 -3.62 -6.80 -7.25
N ARG A 85 -3.04 -7.98 -7.51
CA ARG A 85 -2.39 -8.29 -8.81
C ARG A 85 -3.38 -8.24 -9.98
N ARG A 86 -4.61 -8.72 -9.78
CA ARG A 86 -5.66 -8.63 -10.83
C ARG A 86 -6.04 -7.19 -11.13
N ILE A 87 -6.18 -6.35 -10.10
CA ILE A 87 -6.46 -4.91 -10.27
C ILE A 87 -5.28 -4.26 -11.02
N ALA A 88 -4.04 -4.49 -10.58
CA ALA A 88 -2.84 -3.95 -11.22
C ALA A 88 -2.78 -4.29 -12.72
N LYS A 89 -3.06 -5.55 -13.09
CA LYS A 89 -3.09 -5.98 -14.48
C LYS A 89 -4.16 -5.25 -15.30
N LYS A 90 -5.37 -5.08 -14.74
CA LYS A 90 -6.48 -4.41 -15.42
C LYS A 90 -6.22 -2.90 -15.62
N ILE A 91 -5.58 -2.25 -14.64
CA ILE A 91 -5.09 -0.87 -14.80
C ILE A 91 -4.09 -0.83 -15.96
N GLY A 92 -3.15 -1.78 -16.01
CA GLY A 92 -2.17 -1.84 -17.09
C GLY A 92 -2.78 -1.97 -18.47
N SER A 93 -3.74 -2.89 -18.66
CA SER A 93 -4.46 -3.03 -19.93
C SER A 93 -5.22 -1.76 -20.33
N TRP A 94 -5.83 -1.07 -19.36
CA TRP A 94 -6.51 0.20 -19.63
C TRP A 94 -5.55 1.33 -20.03
N LEU A 95 -4.34 1.37 -19.46
CA LEU A 95 -3.30 2.32 -19.85
C LEU A 95 -2.75 2.02 -21.26
N GLU A 96 -2.54 0.74 -21.57
CA GLU A 96 -2.12 0.28 -22.90
C GLU A 96 -3.13 0.67 -23.99
N GLU A 97 -4.43 0.52 -23.71
CA GLU A 97 -5.51 0.94 -24.63
C GLU A 97 -5.48 2.45 -24.94
N LYS A 98 -4.94 3.26 -24.03
CA LYS A 98 -4.74 4.70 -24.22
C LYS A 98 -3.38 5.06 -24.83
N GLY A 99 -2.53 4.06 -25.12
CA GLY A 99 -1.20 4.25 -25.71
C GLY A 99 -0.10 4.61 -24.71
N TYR A 100 -0.30 4.32 -23.42
CA TYR A 100 0.69 4.55 -22.37
C TYR A 100 1.34 3.25 -21.92
N ASN A 101 2.63 3.31 -21.61
CA ASN A 101 3.33 2.20 -21.02
C ASN A 101 2.97 2.10 -19.53
N SER A 102 2.91 0.87 -19.05
CA SER A 102 2.67 0.61 -17.64
C SER A 102 3.43 -0.62 -17.15
N TYR A 103 3.73 -0.62 -15.86
CA TYR A 103 4.31 -1.75 -15.17
C TYR A 103 3.47 -2.09 -13.93
N PRO A 104 2.61 -3.11 -14.01
CA PRO A 104 1.90 -3.65 -12.85
C PRO A 104 2.88 -4.30 -11.87
N CYS A 105 3.08 -3.72 -10.69
CA CYS A 105 4.07 -4.23 -9.74
C CYS A 105 3.67 -5.59 -9.11
N HIS A 106 4.70 -6.38 -8.85
CA HIS A 106 4.75 -7.63 -8.14
C HIS A 106 5.44 -7.46 -6.78
N ASP A 107 5.17 -8.39 -5.86
CA ASP A 107 5.68 -8.33 -4.46
C ASP A 107 7.21 -8.31 -4.33
N GLN A 108 7.94 -8.73 -5.38
CA GLN A 108 9.40 -8.80 -5.41
C GLN A 108 10.05 -7.57 -6.03
N ASP A 109 9.25 -6.65 -6.57
CA ASP A 109 9.79 -5.49 -7.25
C ASP A 109 10.39 -4.49 -6.26
N ASN A 110 11.33 -3.71 -6.78
CA ASN A 110 12.16 -2.82 -6.01
C ASN A 110 11.46 -1.47 -5.76
N ILE A 111 10.24 -1.50 -5.22
CA ILE A 111 9.38 -0.34 -4.94
C ILE A 111 8.91 -0.32 -3.48
N GLU A 112 8.80 0.87 -2.88
CA GLU A 112 8.26 1.06 -1.52
C GLU A 112 6.78 1.47 -1.58
N HIS A 113 5.86 0.50 -1.74
CA HIS A 113 4.40 0.73 -1.82
C HIS A 113 3.85 1.59 -0.67
N LYS A 114 4.36 1.41 0.56
CA LYS A 114 3.93 2.18 1.73
C LYS A 114 4.29 3.67 1.61
N LYS A 115 5.48 3.97 1.07
CA LYS A 115 5.91 5.36 0.85
C LYS A 115 5.16 5.98 -0.31
N ALA A 116 4.88 5.22 -1.38
CA ALA A 116 4.03 5.67 -2.46
C ALA A 116 2.63 6.04 -1.94
N ALA A 117 2.00 5.17 -1.16
CA ALA A 117 0.70 5.43 -0.55
C ALA A 117 0.70 6.65 0.40
N GLN A 118 1.77 6.82 1.18
CA GLN A 118 1.93 7.98 2.05
C GLN A 118 2.07 9.29 1.24
N LEU A 119 2.90 9.30 0.19
CA LEU A 119 3.05 10.45 -0.71
C LEU A 119 1.76 10.79 -1.46
N ALA A 120 0.95 9.78 -1.78
CA ALA A 120 -0.37 9.93 -2.37
C ALA A 120 -1.48 10.29 -1.36
N GLY A 121 -1.13 10.61 -0.11
CA GLY A 121 -2.10 11.05 0.90
C GLY A 121 -3.03 9.96 1.43
N LEU A 122 -2.75 8.68 1.17
CA LEU A 122 -3.63 7.58 1.60
C LEU A 122 -3.51 7.25 3.09
N GLY A 123 -2.47 7.75 3.75
CA GLY A 123 -2.23 7.49 5.16
C GLY A 123 -0.84 7.91 5.62
N ARG A 124 -0.49 7.53 6.83
CA ARG A 124 0.81 7.79 7.47
C ARG A 124 1.48 6.51 7.89
N VAL A 125 2.81 6.49 7.88
CA VAL A 125 3.55 5.36 8.45
C VAL A 125 3.53 5.47 9.97
N GLY A 126 3.02 4.44 10.66
CA GLY A 126 3.04 4.37 12.12
C GLY A 126 4.29 3.69 12.69
N SER A 127 4.43 3.64 14.02
CA SER A 127 5.61 3.06 14.71
C SER A 127 5.91 1.61 14.32
N HIS A 128 4.90 0.83 13.90
CA HIS A 128 5.10 -0.53 13.37
C HIS A 128 5.62 -0.57 11.92
N THR A 129 5.93 0.59 11.33
CA THR A 129 6.44 0.78 9.96
C THR A 129 5.45 0.45 8.85
N LEU A 130 4.17 0.24 9.15
CA LEU A 130 3.12 0.01 8.15
C LEU A 130 2.29 1.29 7.98
N LEU A 131 1.58 1.39 6.85
CA LEU A 131 0.66 2.49 6.60
C LEU A 131 -0.56 2.35 7.51
N ILE A 132 -0.96 3.44 8.15
CA ILE A 132 -2.23 3.64 8.85
C ILE A 132 -3.03 4.58 7.96
N THR A 133 -4.26 4.23 7.60
CA THR A 133 -5.15 5.08 6.81
C THR A 133 -6.26 5.65 7.69
N PRO A 134 -6.82 6.84 7.38
CA PRO A 134 -7.91 7.41 8.18
C PRO A 134 -9.15 6.50 8.25
N GLN A 135 -9.50 5.85 7.14
CA GLN A 135 -10.74 5.09 7.01
C GLN A 135 -10.62 3.65 7.54
N TYR A 136 -9.42 3.07 7.47
CA TYR A 136 -9.22 1.64 7.71
C TYR A 136 -8.14 1.34 8.73
N GLY A 137 -7.48 2.34 9.31
CA GLY A 137 -6.34 2.11 10.19
C GLY A 137 -5.23 1.33 9.48
N PRO A 138 -4.53 0.40 10.16
CA PRO A 138 -3.38 -0.29 9.58
C PRO A 138 -3.76 -1.49 8.69
N ARG A 139 -5.04 -1.87 8.60
CA ARG A 139 -5.51 -3.11 7.96
C ARG A 139 -5.65 -3.02 6.44
N VAL A 140 -4.72 -2.36 5.75
CA VAL A 140 -4.73 -2.22 4.28
C VAL A 140 -3.51 -2.89 3.65
N HIS A 141 -3.75 -3.72 2.64
CA HIS A 141 -2.70 -4.25 1.77
C HIS A 141 -2.61 -3.42 0.50
N LEU A 142 -1.39 -3.09 0.09
CA LEU A 142 -1.11 -2.14 -0.98
C LEU A 142 -0.52 -2.83 -2.20
N ASN A 143 -0.77 -2.26 -3.37
CA ASN A 143 0.03 -2.49 -4.58
C ASN A 143 0.10 -1.18 -5.39
N SER A 144 0.94 -1.14 -6.42
CA SER A 144 1.14 0.02 -7.28
C SER A 144 1.26 -0.38 -8.75
N VAL A 145 1.00 0.58 -9.63
CA VAL A 145 1.28 0.52 -11.07
C VAL A 145 2.12 1.74 -11.43
N LEU A 146 3.25 1.51 -12.07
CA LEU A 146 4.06 2.57 -12.67
C LEU A 146 3.54 2.86 -14.07
N THR A 147 3.50 4.12 -14.49
CA THR A 147 3.08 4.47 -15.85
C THR A 147 3.76 5.73 -16.35
N ASP A 148 3.93 5.85 -17.67
CA ASP A 148 4.34 7.08 -18.35
C ASP A 148 3.16 8.01 -18.70
N TYR A 149 1.94 7.64 -18.26
CA TYR A 149 0.75 8.49 -18.35
C TYR A 149 0.87 9.67 -17.38
N PRO A 150 0.90 10.93 -17.84
CA PRO A 150 0.96 12.08 -16.93
C PRO A 150 -0.37 12.26 -16.19
N LEU A 151 -0.31 12.18 -14.86
CA LEU A 151 -1.45 12.30 -13.96
C LEU A 151 -1.17 13.37 -12.90
N ASN A 152 -2.23 13.95 -12.34
CA ASN A 152 -2.14 14.87 -11.22
C ASN A 152 -1.89 14.08 -9.93
N PHE A 153 -0.85 14.47 -9.19
CA PHE A 153 -0.48 13.81 -7.94
C PHE A 153 -1.36 14.26 -6.78
N ASP A 154 -1.66 13.32 -5.89
CA ASP A 154 -2.36 13.61 -4.64
C ASP A 154 -1.46 14.32 -3.65
N ARG A 155 -2.11 15.06 -2.73
CA ARG A 155 -1.41 15.77 -1.66
C ARG A 155 -1.09 14.81 -0.53
N PHE A 156 0.10 14.95 0.02
CA PHE A 156 0.49 14.27 1.25
C PHE A 156 -0.50 14.58 2.38
N LEU A 157 -0.79 13.58 3.21
CA LEU A 157 -1.64 13.76 4.38
C LEU A 157 -0.81 14.33 5.53
N GLU A 158 -1.05 15.59 5.91
CA GLU A 158 -0.29 16.25 6.98
C GLU A 158 -0.65 15.72 8.37
N GLU A 159 -1.88 15.24 8.56
CA GLU A 159 -2.36 14.70 9.82
C GLU A 159 -1.55 13.46 10.24
N GLU A 160 -1.07 13.45 11.48
CA GLU A 160 -0.48 12.26 12.09
C GLU A 160 -1.58 11.27 12.50
N LEU A 161 -1.42 10.00 12.11
CA LEU A 161 -2.39 8.95 12.46
C LEU A 161 -1.86 7.98 13.52
N CYS A 162 -0.58 8.09 13.87
CA CYS A 162 0.04 7.32 14.95
C CYS A 162 0.28 8.25 16.13
N ASP A 163 -0.30 7.94 17.27
CA ASP A 163 -0.14 8.67 18.53
C ASP A 163 1.13 8.28 19.30
N GLN A 164 1.98 7.45 18.69
CA GLN A 164 3.24 6.97 19.27
C GLN A 164 3.06 6.26 20.63
N CYS A 165 1.94 5.56 20.83
CA CYS A 165 1.69 4.76 22.03
C CYS A 165 2.71 3.62 22.27
N ASP A 166 3.48 3.25 21.23
CA ASP A 166 4.49 2.19 21.21
C ASP A 166 3.97 0.78 21.57
N GLU A 167 2.65 0.56 21.62
CA GLU A 167 2.06 -0.74 21.95
C GLU A 167 2.49 -1.85 20.98
N CYS A 168 2.53 -1.53 19.68
CA CYS A 168 2.98 -2.48 18.66
C CYS A 168 4.45 -2.88 18.83
N ILE A 169 5.29 -1.98 19.37
CA ILE A 169 6.70 -2.25 19.66
C ILE A 169 6.79 -3.16 20.88
N ALA A 170 6.11 -2.80 21.97
CA ALA A 170 6.14 -3.53 23.23
C ALA A 170 5.64 -4.98 23.08
N LYS A 171 4.60 -5.19 22.28
CA LYS A 171 3.95 -6.49 22.08
C LYS A 171 4.50 -7.29 20.89
N CYS A 172 5.57 -6.83 20.22
CA CYS A 172 6.19 -7.55 19.10
C CYS A 172 6.98 -8.78 19.62
N PRO A 173 6.53 -10.03 19.38
CA PRO A 173 7.18 -11.21 19.97
C PRO A 173 8.68 -11.34 19.68
N PRO A 174 9.16 -11.08 18.44
CA PRO A 174 10.60 -11.14 18.18
C PRO A 174 11.38 -9.89 18.62
N GLY A 175 10.73 -8.86 19.17
CA GLY A 175 11.37 -7.57 19.43
C GLY A 175 12.00 -6.98 18.17
N ALA A 176 11.28 -7.07 17.05
CA ALA A 176 11.75 -6.64 15.73
C ALA A 176 11.49 -5.15 15.48
N LEU A 177 10.48 -4.56 16.12
CA LEU A 177 10.14 -3.15 16.00
C LEU A 177 10.94 -2.33 17.01
N LYS A 178 11.36 -1.14 16.60
CA LYS A 178 12.10 -0.18 17.44
C LYS A 178 11.48 1.20 17.31
N LYS A 179 11.72 2.05 18.30
CA LYS A 179 11.38 3.49 18.23
C LYS A 179 12.07 4.14 17.04
N GLY A 180 11.49 5.21 16.51
CA GLY A 180 12.02 5.89 15.32
C GLY A 180 11.63 5.24 13.99
N PHE A 181 10.50 4.51 13.94
CA PHE A 181 9.96 3.90 12.71
C PHE A 181 10.90 2.85 12.09
N GLU A 182 11.57 2.07 12.92
CA GLU A 182 12.55 1.07 12.50
C GLU A 182 12.05 -0.37 12.70
N VAL A 183 12.45 -1.24 11.78
CA VAL A 183 12.19 -2.68 11.87
C VAL A 183 13.43 -3.50 11.52
N ASP A 184 13.84 -4.36 12.45
CA ASP A 184 14.79 -5.44 12.20
C ASP A 184 14.05 -6.57 11.45
N ARG A 185 14.08 -6.48 10.11
CA ARG A 185 13.41 -7.46 9.25
C ARG A 185 13.94 -8.88 9.46
N ARG A 186 15.20 -9.05 9.83
CA ARG A 186 15.80 -10.37 10.07
C ARG A 186 15.11 -11.06 11.25
N LYS A 187 14.92 -10.36 12.37
CA LYS A 187 14.18 -10.88 13.53
C LYS A 187 12.74 -11.27 13.16
N CYS A 188 12.06 -10.42 12.39
CA CYS A 188 10.70 -10.71 11.91
C CYS A 188 10.65 -11.97 11.02
N LEU A 189 11.59 -12.11 10.09
CA LEU A 189 11.67 -13.27 9.20
C LEU A 189 12.02 -14.57 9.94
N ILE A 190 12.93 -14.51 10.92
CA ILE A 190 13.29 -15.68 11.75
C ILE A 190 12.05 -16.17 12.50
N TYR A 191 11.33 -15.27 13.19
CA TYR A 191 10.10 -15.62 13.90
C TYR A 191 9.04 -16.24 12.99
N ARG A 192 8.87 -15.68 11.77
CA ARG A 192 7.97 -16.29 10.78
C ARG A 192 8.42 -17.70 10.39
N GLY A 193 9.72 -17.90 10.23
CA GLY A 193 10.30 -19.19 9.84
C GLY A 193 10.21 -20.26 10.93
N SER A 194 10.53 -19.91 12.18
CA SER A 194 10.61 -20.85 13.30
C SER A 194 9.26 -21.05 14.00
N GLU A 195 8.57 -19.98 14.36
CA GLU A 195 7.37 -20.05 15.21
C GLU A 195 6.07 -20.15 14.41
N LEU A 196 6.04 -19.54 13.21
CA LEU A 196 4.84 -19.47 12.38
C LEU A 196 4.88 -20.39 11.16
N LYS A 197 5.78 -21.38 11.11
CA LYS A 197 5.87 -22.36 9.99
C LYS A 197 5.88 -21.68 8.61
N ARG A 198 6.61 -20.57 8.49
CA ARG A 198 6.74 -19.71 7.29
C ARG A 198 5.49 -18.93 6.88
N SER A 199 4.49 -18.83 7.77
CA SER A 199 3.30 -18.00 7.59
C SER A 199 3.58 -16.51 7.84
N TYR A 200 2.63 -15.65 7.46
CA TYR A 200 2.65 -14.22 7.78
C TYR A 200 2.21 -14.00 9.24
N CYS A 201 2.78 -12.98 9.90
CA CYS A 201 2.43 -12.63 11.27
C CYS A 201 1.27 -11.63 11.30
N GLY A 202 1.53 -10.32 11.24
CA GLY A 202 0.48 -9.29 11.26
C GLY A 202 0.08 -8.82 12.67
N LEU A 203 0.67 -9.35 13.74
CA LEU A 203 0.31 -8.96 15.12
C LEU A 203 0.43 -7.45 15.37
N CYS A 204 1.49 -6.80 14.87
CA CYS A 204 1.65 -5.35 15.05
C CYS A 204 0.53 -4.53 14.40
N MET A 205 -0.03 -5.03 13.29
CA MET A 205 -1.19 -4.42 12.62
C MET A 205 -2.47 -4.63 13.44
N LYS A 206 -2.69 -5.84 13.97
CA LYS A 206 -3.83 -6.14 14.85
C LYS A 206 -3.79 -5.31 16.14
N ILE A 207 -2.65 -5.27 16.83
CA ILE A 207 -2.45 -4.47 18.04
C ILE A 207 -2.75 -2.99 17.78
N CYS A 208 -2.24 -2.44 16.68
CA CYS A 208 -2.48 -1.04 16.33
C CYS A 208 -3.96 -0.79 15.97
N TRP A 209 -4.60 -1.72 15.25
CA TRP A 209 -6.02 -1.63 14.92
C TRP A 209 -6.91 -1.62 16.17
N ASP A 210 -6.61 -2.49 17.15
CA ASP A 210 -7.32 -2.54 18.44
C ASP A 210 -7.14 -1.25 19.24
N HIS A 211 -5.91 -0.72 19.28
CA HIS A 211 -5.58 0.51 20.00
C HIS A 211 -6.31 1.72 19.44
N LEU A 212 -6.31 1.90 18.12
CA LEU A 212 -6.93 3.06 17.47
C LEU A 212 -8.47 3.01 17.51
N GLY A 213 -9.07 1.88 17.87
CA GLY A 213 -10.52 1.69 17.82
C GLY A 213 -11.09 1.93 16.41
N CYS A 214 -10.30 1.68 15.37
CA CYS A 214 -10.69 1.97 14.00
C CYS A 214 -11.91 1.14 13.62
N PRO A 215 -12.93 1.76 12.99
CA PRO A 215 -14.23 1.16 12.77
C PRO A 215 -14.14 -0.21 12.13
#